data_AF-A0A257PWM6-F1
#
_entry.id   AF-A0A257PWM6-F1
#
_cell.length_a   1.000
_cell.length_b   1.000
_cell.length_c   1.000
_cell.angle_alpha   90.00
_cell.angle_beta   90.00
_cell.angle_gamma   90.00
#
_symmetry.space_group_name_H-M   'P 1'
#
loop_
_entity.id
_entity.type
_entity.pdbx_description
1 polymer ?
#
loop_
_entity_poly.entity_id
_entity_poly.type
_entity_poly.pdbx_seq_one_letter_code
_entity_poly.pdbx_strand_id
1 'polypeptide(L)'
;HGGIRLARPADQIGVGAVVRAMETDLALVECQAGVDCTIGGICRLQRMLDEAQGAMMQVLDKYTLADVATPASTALRRRLGVSD
;
A
#
# COMPACT_ATOMS: atom_id res chain seq x y z
N HIS A 1 -18.72 -0.54 -26.00
CA HIS A 1 -18.29 0.32 -24.89
C HIS A 1 -17.10 -0.32 -24.21
N GLY A 2 -15.92 0.31 -24.29
CA GLY A 2 -14.68 -0.20 -23.66
C GLY A 2 -14.63 0.11 -22.16
N GLY A 3 -13.61 -0.40 -21.47
CA GLY A 3 -13.40 -0.16 -20.04
C GLY A 3 -12.41 -1.16 -19.43
N ILE A 4 -12.05 -0.94 -18.17
CA ILE A 4 -11.21 -1.84 -17.37
C ILE A 4 -12.08 -2.48 -16.29
N ARG A 5 -11.80 -3.74 -15.95
CA ARG A 5 -12.41 -4.48 -14.85
C ARG A 5 -11.33 -5.22 -14.08
N LEU A 6 -11.59 -5.55 -12.81
CA LEU A 6 -10.69 -6.38 -12.03
C LEU A 6 -10.52 -7.74 -12.72
N ALA A 7 -9.27 -8.19 -12.85
CA ALA A 7 -8.95 -9.48 -13.46
C ALA A 7 -9.25 -10.68 -12.54
N ARG A 8 -9.46 -10.41 -11.24
CA ARG A 8 -9.79 -11.38 -10.19
C ARG A 8 -10.71 -10.75 -9.14
N PRO A 9 -11.39 -11.55 -8.31
CA PRO A 9 -12.25 -11.05 -7.22
C PRO A 9 -11.53 -10.08 -6.26
N ALA A 10 -12.26 -9.09 -5.74
CA ALA A 10 -11.69 -8.02 -4.91
C ALA A 10 -11.15 -8.49 -3.55
N ASP A 11 -11.71 -9.58 -3.02
CA ASP A 11 -11.28 -10.29 -1.81
C ASP A 11 -9.96 -11.09 -2.02
N GLN A 12 -9.52 -11.23 -3.27
CA GLN A 12 -8.23 -11.85 -3.63
C GLN A 12 -7.15 -10.82 -3.99
N ILE A 13 -7.42 -9.52 -3.78
CA ILE A 13 -6.49 -8.43 -4.08
C ILE A 13 -6.11 -7.74 -2.77
N GLY A 14 -4.96 -8.09 -2.21
CA GLY A 14 -4.44 -7.47 -0.99
C GLY A 14 -4.04 -6.01 -1.20
N VAL A 15 -4.37 -5.13 -0.26
CA VAL A 15 -4.06 -3.68 -0.32
C VAL A 15 -2.55 -3.47 -0.29
N GLY A 16 -1.82 -4.14 0.60
CA GLY A 16 -0.35 -4.04 0.63
C GLY A 16 0.32 -4.52 -0.68
N ALA A 17 -0.28 -5.48 -1.38
CA ALA A 17 0.20 -5.89 -2.70
C ALA A 17 -0.05 -4.84 -3.78
N VAL A 18 -1.19 -4.14 -3.73
CA VAL A 18 -1.46 -3.00 -4.63
C VAL A 18 -0.46 -1.88 -4.38
N VAL A 19 -0.23 -1.50 -3.12
CA VAL A 19 0.73 -0.44 -2.76
C VAL A 19 2.13 -0.78 -3.27
N ARG A 20 2.63 -1.99 -3.02
CA ARG A 20 3.95 -2.43 -3.53
C ARG A 20 4.04 -2.49 -5.06
N ALA A 21 2.93 -2.62 -5.77
CA ALA A 21 2.93 -2.65 -7.23
C ALA A 21 2.88 -1.24 -7.85
N MET A 22 2.39 -0.25 -7.11
CA MET A 22 2.24 1.13 -7.58
C MET A 22 3.44 2.01 -7.19
N GLU A 23 4.07 1.73 -6.05
CA GLU A 23 5.23 2.48 -5.57
C GLU A 23 6.55 1.92 -6.11
N THR A 24 7.50 2.80 -6.42
CA THR A 24 8.85 2.40 -6.87
C THR A 24 9.67 1.87 -5.70
N ASP A 25 9.54 2.51 -4.55
CA ASP A 25 10.01 2.04 -3.24
C ASP A 25 9.07 2.57 -2.15
N LEU A 26 9.23 2.08 -0.92
CA LEU A 26 8.40 2.49 0.23
C LEU A 26 9.15 3.39 1.22
N ALA A 27 10.34 3.89 0.86
CA ALA A 27 11.15 4.73 1.71
C ALA A 27 10.34 5.97 2.14
N LEU A 28 10.22 6.16 3.45
CA LEU A 28 9.59 7.34 4.02
C LEU A 28 10.52 8.56 3.88
N VAL A 29 11.83 8.32 3.80
CA VAL A 29 12.87 9.32 3.63
C VAL A 29 13.97 8.78 2.72
N GLU A 30 14.64 9.67 1.98
CA GLU A 30 15.65 9.31 0.99
C GLU A 30 16.83 8.50 1.57
N CYS A 31 17.18 8.71 2.84
CA CYS A 31 18.27 7.98 3.49
C CYS A 31 17.96 6.49 3.75
N GLN A 32 16.70 6.05 3.61
CA GLN A 32 16.34 4.62 3.58
C GLN A 32 16.56 3.99 2.20
N ALA A 33 16.53 4.79 1.13
CA ALA A 33 16.73 4.36 -0.25
C ALA A 33 18.22 4.35 -0.67
N GLY A 34 19.15 4.48 0.28
CA GLY A 34 20.59 4.42 0.01
C GLY A 34 21.22 5.74 -0.44
N VAL A 35 20.53 6.88 -0.25
CA VAL A 35 21.15 8.20 -0.42
C VAL A 35 22.18 8.46 0.69
N ASP A 36 23.33 9.03 0.32
CA ASP A 36 24.43 9.36 1.24
C ASP A 36 24.01 10.42 2.26
N CYS A 37 23.51 9.95 3.41
CA CYS A 37 23.31 10.76 4.59
C CYS A 37 24.61 10.79 5.40
N THR A 38 25.13 11.97 5.71
CA THR A 38 26.38 12.15 6.48
C THR A 38 26.40 11.41 7.82
N ILE A 39 25.23 11.15 8.40
CA ILE A 39 25.06 10.44 9.68
C ILE A 39 24.39 9.06 9.50
N GLY A 40 24.35 8.53 8.27
CA GLY A 40 23.81 7.21 7.96
C GLY A 40 24.49 6.11 8.77
N GLY A 41 23.74 5.07 9.15
CA GLY A 41 24.26 3.95 9.95
C GLY A 41 24.39 4.22 11.46
N ILE A 42 24.62 5.47 11.87
CA ILE A 42 24.62 5.88 13.30
C ILE A 42 23.33 6.59 13.72
N CYS A 43 22.55 7.07 12.75
CA CYS A 43 21.27 7.74 12.99
C CYS A 43 20.21 6.76 13.51
N ARG A 44 19.81 6.89 14.78
CA ARG A 44 18.75 6.05 15.35
C ARG A 44 17.37 6.29 14.74
N LEU A 45 17.13 7.49 14.18
CA LEU A 45 15.86 7.81 13.52
C LEU A 45 15.62 6.93 12.30
N GLN A 46 16.67 6.59 11.54
CA GLN A 46 16.57 5.69 10.38
C GLN A 46 15.91 4.35 10.78
N ARG A 47 16.39 3.73 11.86
CA ARG A 47 15.82 2.47 12.38
C ARG A 47 14.37 2.62 12.86
N MET A 48 14.03 3.74 13.48
CA MET A 48 12.65 4.01 13.90
C MET A 48 11.70 4.17 12.70
N LEU A 49 12.18 4.79 11.62
CA LEU A 49 11.42 4.93 10.38
C LEU A 49 11.31 3.60 9.62
N ASP A 50 12.33 2.74 9.65
CA ASP A 50 12.26 1.38 9.08
C ASP A 50 11.19 0.56 9.82
N GLU A 51 11.16 0.63 11.15
CA GLU A 51 10.14 -0.02 11.97
C GLU A 51 8.73 0.52 11.64
N ALA A 52 8.57 1.84 11.53
CA ALA A 52 7.28 2.47 11.21
C ALA A 52 6.79 2.08 9.81
N GLN A 53 7.67 2.09 8.81
CA GLN A 53 7.37 1.64 7.44
C GLN A 53 6.94 0.16 7.43
N GLY A 54 7.69 -0.70 8.13
CA GLY A 54 7.36 -2.12 8.25
C GLY A 54 6.00 -2.35 8.91
N ALA A 55 5.71 -1.63 10.01
CA ALA A 55 4.44 -1.72 10.71
C ALA A 55 3.26 -1.23 9.84
N MET A 56 3.44 -0.14 9.09
CA MET A 56 2.45 0.33 8.12
C MET A 56 2.13 -0.75 7.08
N MET A 57 3.15 -1.35 6.47
CA MET A 57 2.93 -2.40 5.47
C MET A 57 2.29 -3.65 6.05
N GLN A 58 2.67 -4.05 7.26
CA GLN A 58 2.02 -5.16 7.97
C GLN A 58 0.54 -4.89 8.25
N VAL A 59 0.14 -3.64 8.48
CA VAL A 59 -1.28 -3.28 8.60
C VAL A 59 -1.97 -3.42 7.24
N LEU A 60 -1.40 -2.87 6.17
CA LEU A 60 -1.98 -2.92 4.83
C LEU A 60 -2.07 -4.35 4.27
N ASP A 61 -1.18 -5.24 4.67
CA ASP A 61 -1.19 -6.66 4.29
C ASP A 61 -2.35 -7.46 4.92
N LYS A 62 -3.06 -6.89 5.88
CA LYS A 62 -4.24 -7.51 6.51
C LYS A 62 -5.54 -7.27 5.73
N TYR A 63 -5.55 -6.37 4.75
CA TYR A 63 -6.76 -5.92 4.06
C TYR A 63 -6.74 -6.25 2.58
N THR A 64 -7.93 -6.35 2.00
CA THR A 64 -8.18 -6.57 0.58
C THR A 64 -8.94 -5.39 -0.04
N LEU A 65 -9.05 -5.35 -1.36
CA LEU A 65 -9.90 -4.35 -2.02
C LEU A 65 -11.39 -4.51 -1.66
N ALA A 66 -11.83 -5.71 -1.27
CA ALA A 66 -13.19 -5.90 -0.76
C ALA A 66 -13.42 -5.18 0.58
N ASP A 67 -12.42 -5.19 1.48
CA ASP A 67 -12.48 -4.47 2.76
C ASP A 67 -12.49 -2.96 2.56
N VAL A 68 -11.76 -2.47 1.54
CA VAL A 68 -11.79 -1.05 1.15
C VAL A 68 -13.17 -0.67 0.60
N ALA A 69 -13.74 -1.54 -0.24
CA ALA A 69 -15.00 -1.32 -0.92
C ALA A 69 -16.21 -1.81 -0.08
N THR A 70 -16.29 -1.45 1.20
CA THR A 70 -17.41 -1.88 2.07
C THR A 70 -18.79 -1.50 1.52
N PRO A 71 -19.89 -2.20 1.89
CA PRO A 71 -21.24 -1.86 1.44
C PRO A 71 -21.66 -0.41 1.73
N ALA A 72 -21.18 0.17 2.84
CA ALA A 72 -21.40 1.57 3.19
C ALA A 72 -20.73 2.57 2.22
N SER A 73 -19.80 2.10 1.38
CA SER A 73 -19.05 2.90 0.40
C SER A 73 -19.58 2.74 -1.03
N THR A 74 -20.90 2.83 -1.24
CA THR A 74 -21.55 2.57 -2.55
C THR A 74 -20.93 3.36 -3.72
N ALA A 75 -20.55 4.61 -3.49
CA ALA A 75 -19.89 5.43 -4.51
C ALA A 75 -18.51 4.88 -4.92
N LEU A 76 -17.76 4.34 -3.96
CA LEU A 76 -16.44 3.73 -4.17
C LEU A 76 -16.56 2.38 -4.88
N ARG A 77 -17.47 1.50 -4.43
CA ARG A 77 -17.78 0.21 -5.09
C ARG A 77 -18.05 0.38 -6.59
N ARG A 78 -18.88 1.37 -6.93
CA ARG A 78 -19.18 1.72 -8.34
C ARG A 78 -17.95 2.17 -9.13
N ARG A 79 -17.02 2.91 -8.51
CA ARG A 79 -15.79 3.38 -9.18
C ARG A 79 -14.78 2.26 -9.37
N LEU A 80 -14.70 1.34 -8.42
CA LEU A 80 -13.81 0.18 -8.47
C LEU A 80 -14.37 -0.97 -9.31
N GLY A 81 -15.63 -0.90 -9.73
CA GLY A 81 -16.30 -1.97 -10.48
C GLY A 81 -16.51 -3.24 -9.65
N VAL A 82 -16.63 -3.09 -8.32
CA VAL A 82 -16.92 -4.19 -7.39
C VAL A 82 -18.44 -4.26 -7.22
N SER A 83 -19.08 -5.24 -7.86
CA SER A 83 -20.49 -5.56 -7.66
C SER A 83 -20.72 -6.20 -6.28
N ASP A 84 -21.96 -6.18 -5.80
CA ASP A 84 -22.42 -7.09 -4.73
C ASP A 84 -22.35 -8.55 -5.18
#